data_AF-A0A1V4M257-F1
#
_entry.id   AF-A0A1V4M257-F1
#
_cell.length_a   1.000
_cell.length_b   1.000
_cell.length_c   1.000
_cell.angle_alpha   90.00
_cell.angle_beta   90.00
_cell.angle_gamma   90.00
#
_symmetry.space_group_name_H-M   'P 1'
#
loop_
_entity.id
_entity.type
_entity.pdbx_description
1 polymer ?
#
loop_
_entity_poly.entity_id
_entity_poly.type
_entity_poly.pdbx_seq_one_letter_code
_entity_poly.pdbx_strand_id
1 'polypeptide(L)' 'MGRVLSIKSRGGFDHFIKISSTLKRRRIEVEKIFMEHLAQEDFLVEVTLGDSARDLKQIMGFMNKIEDVYEIKEKMEE' A
#
# COMPACT_ATOMS: atom_id res chain seq x y z
N MET A 1 -6.80 4.12 16.12
CA MET A 1 -6.96 4.94 14.90
C MET A 1 -6.11 4.29 13.85
N GLY A 2 -6.74 3.65 12.86
CA GLY A 2 -6.02 2.93 11.80
C GLY A 2 -5.22 3.90 10.95
N ARG A 3 -4.02 3.51 10.55
CA ARG A 3 -3.18 4.30 9.63
C ARG A 3 -3.38 3.75 8.23
N VAL A 4 -3.72 4.63 7.29
CA VAL A 4 -3.98 4.24 5.89
C VAL A 4 -2.79 4.65 5.03
N LEU A 5 -2.20 3.69 4.32
CA LEU A 5 -1.22 3.95 3.28
C LEU A 5 -1.92 3.97 1.92
N SER A 6 -1.83 5.10 1.24
CA SER A 6 -2.30 5.31 -0.13
C SER A 6 -1.11 5.15 -1.08
N ILE A 7 -1.15 4.15 -1.95
CA ILE A 7 -0.09 3.80 -2.89
C ILE A 7 -0.63 3.94 -4.30
N LYS A 8 -0.04 4.81 -5.12
CA LYS A 8 -0.38 4.89 -6.55
C LYS A 8 0.69 4.21 -7.39
N SER A 9 0.23 3.43 -8.36
CA SER A 9 1.10 2.71 -9.28
C SER A 9 0.54 2.69 -10.70
N ARG A 10 1.43 2.66 -11.68
CA ARG A 10 1.08 2.30 -13.06
C ARG A 10 1.18 0.80 -13.21
N GLY A 11 0.05 0.12 -13.32
CA GLY A 11 0.00 -1.33 -13.40
C GLY A 11 -1.13 -1.88 -12.55
N GLY A 12 -1.89 -2.79 -13.17
CA GLY A 12 -3.13 -3.30 -12.62
C GLY A 12 -2.95 -4.34 -11.53
N PHE A 13 -3.66 -5.45 -11.68
CA PHE A 13 -3.82 -6.44 -10.61
C PHE A 13 -2.49 -7.04 -10.13
N ASP A 14 -1.48 -7.13 -10.98
CA ASP A 14 -0.15 -7.63 -10.61
C ASP A 14 0.51 -6.80 -9.50
N HIS A 15 0.27 -5.49 -9.46
CA HIS A 15 0.82 -4.62 -8.42
C HIS A 15 0.12 -4.80 -7.08
N PHE A 16 -1.19 -5.01 -7.09
CA PHE A 16 -1.90 -5.42 -5.90
C PHE A 16 -1.34 -6.72 -5.31
N ILE A 17 -1.01 -7.72 -6.16
CA ILE A 17 -0.39 -8.97 -5.73
C ILE A 17 1.02 -8.73 -5.16
N LYS A 18 1.85 -7.88 -5.80
CA LYS A 18 3.20 -7.54 -5.29
C LYS A 18 3.13 -6.81 -3.94
N ILE A 19 2.20 -5.87 -3.78
CA ILE A 19 1.99 -5.10 -2.54
C ILE A 19 1.54 -6.05 -1.41
N SER A 20 0.46 -6.79 -1.63
CA SER A 20 -0.08 -7.73 -0.63
C SER A 20 0.93 -8.82 -0.24
N SER A 21 1.65 -9.37 -1.21
CA SER A 21 2.71 -10.36 -0.95
C SER A 21 3.88 -9.77 -0.17
N THR A 22 4.23 -8.51 -0.40
CA THR A 22 5.30 -7.83 0.33
C THR A 22 4.89 -7.55 1.77
N LEU A 23 3.66 -7.08 2.00
CA LEU A 23 3.10 -6.91 3.34
C LEU A 23 3.11 -8.23 4.12
N LYS A 24 2.63 -9.32 3.50
CA LYS A 24 2.63 -10.66 4.09
C LYS A 24 4.03 -11.18 4.42
N ARG A 25 4.99 -11.09 3.49
CA ARG A 25 6.37 -11.56 3.70
C ARG A 25 7.09 -10.81 4.82
N ARG A 26 6.76 -9.52 5.00
CA ARG A 26 7.31 -8.67 6.06
C ARG A 26 6.54 -8.78 7.37
N ARG A 27 5.52 -9.63 7.45
CA ARG A 27 4.65 -9.82 8.62
C ARG A 27 4.03 -8.51 9.10
N ILE A 28 3.66 -7.65 8.15
CA ILE A 28 2.96 -6.40 8.44
C ILE A 28 1.49 -6.75 8.63
N GLU A 29 0.93 -6.36 9.77
CA GLU A 29 -0.49 -6.51 10.05
C GLU A 29 -1.30 -5.53 9.23
N VAL A 30 -2.24 -6.06 8.45
CA VAL A 30 -3.12 -5.31 7.55
C VAL A 30 -4.54 -5.68 7.90
N GLU A 31 -5.35 -4.68 8.22
CA GLU A 31 -6.76 -4.87 8.53
C GLU A 31 -7.60 -4.91 7.26
N LYS A 32 -7.29 -4.01 6.32
CA LYS A 32 -8.00 -3.86 5.06
C LYS A 32 -7.04 -3.51 3.94
N ILE A 33 -7.33 -4.02 2.75
CA ILE A 33 -6.68 -3.61 1.52
C ILE A 33 -7.76 -3.37 0.47
N PHE A 34 -7.69 -2.23 -0.20
CA PHE A 34 -8.60 -1.84 -1.27
C PHE A 34 -7.79 -1.44 -2.50
N MET A 35 -8.37 -1.67 -3.67
CA MET A 35 -7.79 -1.29 -4.95
C MET A 35 -8.85 -0.57 -5.77
N GLU A 36 -8.47 0.58 -6.31
CA GLU A 36 -9.30 1.41 -7.16
C GLU A 36 -8.57 1.68 -8.47
N HIS A 37 -9.29 1.57 -9.58
CA HIS A 37 -8.81 2.04 -10.87
C HIS A 37 -9.04 3.55 -10.96
N LEU A 38 -8.00 4.32 -11.28
CA LEU A 38 -8.10 5.78 -11.37
C LEU A 38 -8.42 6.22 -12.81
N ALA A 39 -7.46 6.04 -13.72
CA ALA A 39 -7.58 6.35 -15.14
C ALA A 39 -6.47 5.65 -15.93
N GLN A 40 -6.71 5.30 -17.20
CA GLN A 40 -5.73 4.61 -18.05
C GLN A 40 -5.14 3.37 -17.36
N GLU A 41 -3.84 3.35 -17.09
CA GLU A 41 -3.10 2.27 -16.42
C GLU A 41 -2.77 2.60 -14.95
N ASP A 42 -3.33 3.68 -14.40
CA ASP A 42 -3.12 4.11 -13.01
C ASP A 42 -4.11 3.46 -12.05
N PHE A 43 -3.56 3.00 -10.93
CA PHE A 43 -4.32 2.38 -9.84
C PHE A 43 -3.91 2.97 -8.50
N LEU A 44 -4.89 3.04 -7.59
CA LEU A 44 -4.71 3.35 -6.19
C LEU A 44 -4.89 2.07 -5.38
N VAL A 45 -3.94 1.78 -4.51
CA VAL A 45 -4.04 0.73 -3.49
C VAL A 45 -4.03 1.41 -2.13
N GLU A 46 -5.09 1.21 -1.35
CA GLU A 46 -5.19 1.67 0.03
C GLU A 46 -5.02 0.50 0.99
N VAL A 47 -4.14 0.67 1.96
CA VAL A 47 -3.80 -0.35 2.96
C VAL A 47 -4.05 0.25 4.33
N THR A 48 -5.06 -0.26 5.05
CA THR A 48 -5.25 0.04 6.47
C THR A 48 -4.36 -0.88 7.29
N LEU A 49 -3.38 -0.29 7.97
CA LEU A 49 -2.44 -0.99 8.82
C LEU A 49 -3.04 -1.21 10.22
N GLY A 50 -2.77 -2.38 10.79
CA GLY A 50 -3.10 -2.66 12.19
C GLY A 50 -2.21 -1.91 13.18
N ASP A 51 -2.63 -1.85 14.44
CA ASP A 51 -1.95 -1.11 15.52
C ASP A 51 -0.50 -1.56 15.77
N SER A 52 -0.13 -2.78 15.36
CA SER A 52 1.25 -3.29 15.50
C SER A 52 2.23 -2.73 14.47
N ALA A 53 1.75 -2.05 13.42
CA ALA A 53 2.58 -1.49 12.34
C ALA A 53 3.28 -0.18 12.77
N ARG A 54 4.37 -0.33 13.52
CA ARG A 54 5.07 0.82 14.16
C ARG A 54 5.99 1.60 13.22
N ASP A 55 6.58 0.97 12.20
CA ASP A 55 7.58 1.61 11.33
C ASP A 55 7.06 1.89 9.92
N LEU A 56 6.24 2.94 9.81
CA LEU A 56 5.71 3.41 8.53
C LEU A 56 6.78 3.73 7.50
N LYS A 57 7.89 4.37 7.90
CA LYS A 57 8.96 4.74 6.99
C LYS A 57 9.56 3.49 6.34
N GLN A 58 9.75 2.43 7.11
CA GLN A 58 10.21 1.16 6.58
C GLN A 58 9.18 0.51 5.64
N ILE A 59 7.89 0.53 5.99
CA ILE A 59 6.81 -0.01 5.15
C ILE A 59 6.76 0.73 3.80
N MET A 60 6.75 2.07 3.83
CA MET A 60 6.82 2.91 2.63
C MET A 60 8.10 2.61 1.82
N GLY A 61 9.22 2.39 2.50
CA GLY A 61 10.48 1.99 1.88
C GLY A 61 10.42 0.63 1.16
N PHE A 62 9.57 -0.31 1.60
CA PHE A 62 9.32 -1.55 0.86
C PHE A 62 8.45 -1.30 -0.37
N MET A 63 7.42 -0.47 -0.25
CA MET A 63 6.51 -0.17 -1.34
C MET A 63 7.20 0.64 -2.46
N ASN A 64 8.09 1.57 -2.12
CA ASN A 64 8.91 2.32 -3.08
C ASN A 64 9.87 1.45 -3.92
N LYS A 65 10.10 0.19 -3.52
CA LYS A 65 10.93 -0.75 -4.29
C LYS A 65 10.12 -1.55 -5.31
N ILE A 66 8.79 -1.42 -5.28
CA ILE A 66 7.92 -2.04 -6.28
C ILE A 66 7.99 -1.14 -7.51
N GLU A 67 8.36 -1.73 -8.64
CA GLU A 67 8.39 -1.05 -9.94
C GLU A 67 7.05 -0.38 -10.23
N ASP A 68 7.09 0.78 -10.87
CA ASP A 68 5.95 1.61 -11.23
C ASP A 68 5.08 2.16 -10.08
N VAL A 69 5.45 1.96 -8.81
CA VAL A 69 4.95 2.77 -7.70
C VAL A 69 5.60 4.15 -7.79
N TYR A 70 4.79 5.20 -7.92
CA TYR A 70 5.28 6.58 -8.10
C TYR A 70 4.83 7.55 -7.00
N GLU A 71 3.83 7.17 -6.20
CA GLU A 71 3.39 7.99 -5.07
C GLU A 71 2.97 7.10 -3.90
N ILE A 72 3.42 7.46 -2.69
CA ILE A 72 2.97 6.84 -1.44
C ILE A 72 2.68 7.95 -0.44
N LYS A 73 1.47 7.94 0.14
CA LYS A 73 1.03 8.91 1.14
C LYS A 73 0.42 8.20 2.35
N GLU A 74 0.68 8.75 3.53
CA GLU A 74 -0.07 8.40 4.73
C GLU A 74 -1.35 9.24 4.79
N LYS A 75 -2.47 8.61 5.11
CA LYS A 75 -3.74 9.24 5.47
C LYS A 75 -4.09 8.81 6.89
N MET A 76 -4.62 9.74 7.68
CA MET A 76 -5.26 9.43 8.96
C MET A 76 -6.73 9.14 8.66
N GLU A 77 -7.24 7.98 9.06
CA GLU A 77 -8.68 7.71 9.08
C GLU A 77 -9.29 8.59 10.18
N GLU A 78 -10.15 9.56 9.80
CA GLU A 78 -10.86 10.46 10.74
C GLU A 78 -11.89 9.70 11.60
#